data_AF-X1AIF0-F1
#
_entry.id   AF-X1AIF0-F1
#
_cell.length_a   1.000
_cell.length_b   1.000
_cell.length_c   1.000
_cell.angle_alpha   90.00
_cell.angle_beta   90.00
_cell.angle_gamma   90.00
#
_symmetry.space_group_name_H-M   'P 1'
#
loop_
_entity.id
_entity.type
_entity.pdbx_description
1 polymer ?
#
loop_
_entity_poly.entity_id
_entity_poly.type
_entity_poly.pdbx_seq_one_letter_code
_entity_poly.pdbx_strand_id
1 'polypeptide(L)'
;RINGMEGKYTQILIDSSPIVSAMTGVYGLEQIPTEMVDSIEIVKGGGSALYGGNAVAGVINVLTREPQENKTALKLRQESISGKPSADLGFHSSLVSKDLNTKAFLFAIYQKREPVDLNEDSFSELGAISNTSFGFNFYNHFPGIKGHLKLGFFRIFEERRGGDLFDKPPHEANTAEWIKTDQIGISSEWNQFFSV
;
A
#
# COMPACT_ATOMS: atom_id res chain seq x y z
N ARG A 1 5.36 -8.96 -12.88
CA ARG A 1 4.91 -9.17 -14.28
C ARG A 1 3.67 -10.05 -14.26
N ILE A 2 2.68 -9.78 -15.11
CA ILE A 2 1.51 -10.65 -15.32
C ILE A 2 1.51 -11.06 -16.79
N ASN A 3 1.43 -12.36 -17.09
CA ASN A 3 1.46 -12.90 -18.46
C ASN A 3 2.64 -12.38 -19.31
N GLY A 4 3.81 -12.17 -18.70
CA GLY A 4 5.00 -11.64 -19.38
C GLY A 4 5.03 -10.12 -19.55
N MET A 5 3.93 -9.42 -19.26
CA MET A 5 3.84 -7.96 -19.38
C MET A 5 4.40 -7.26 -18.13
N GLU A 6 5.02 -6.09 -18.34
CA GLU A 6 5.58 -5.22 -17.31
C GLU A 6 4.53 -4.62 -16.37
N GLY A 7 4.96 -4.15 -15.20
CA GLY A 7 4.09 -3.60 -14.16
C GLY A 7 3.20 -2.43 -14.62
N LYS A 8 3.69 -1.61 -15.56
CA LYS A 8 2.93 -0.48 -16.15
C LYS A 8 1.65 -0.89 -16.88
N TYR A 9 1.52 -2.16 -17.26
CA TYR A 9 0.32 -2.73 -17.90
C TYR A 9 -0.61 -3.46 -16.92
N THR A 10 -0.34 -3.36 -15.62
CA THR A 10 -1.18 -3.92 -14.56
C THR A 10 -1.75 -2.77 -13.75
N GLN A 11 -3.08 -2.73 -13.57
CA GLN A 11 -3.70 -1.73 -12.71
C GLN A 11 -3.66 -2.21 -11.25
N ILE A 12 -3.26 -1.32 -10.34
CA ILE A 12 -3.31 -1.57 -8.89
C ILE A 12 -4.51 -0.80 -8.31
N LEU A 13 -5.32 -1.50 -7.52
CA LEU A 13 -6.49 -0.98 -6.83
C LEU A 13 -6.34 -1.18 -5.32
N ILE A 14 -6.95 -0.30 -4.53
CA ILE A 14 -7.25 -0.53 -3.12
C ILE A 14 -8.76 -0.51 -2.97
N ASP A 15 -9.33 -1.59 -2.45
CA ASP A 15 -10.79 -1.76 -2.33
C ASP A 15 -11.53 -1.42 -3.62
N SER A 16 -11.09 -2.00 -4.74
CA SER A 16 -11.59 -1.75 -6.10
C SER A 16 -11.41 -0.32 -6.63
N SER A 17 -10.83 0.60 -5.86
CA SER A 17 -10.56 1.97 -6.26
C SER A 17 -9.14 2.12 -6.80
N PRO A 18 -8.94 2.72 -7.99
CA PRO A 18 -7.60 2.87 -8.56
C PRO A 18 -6.79 3.89 -7.75
N ILE A 19 -5.63 3.46 -7.25
CA ILE A 19 -4.76 4.30 -6.40
C ILE A 19 -3.55 4.87 -7.16
N VAL A 20 -3.18 4.24 -8.28
CA VAL A 20 -1.95 4.56 -9.04
C VAL A 20 -2.27 4.80 -10.52
N SER A 21 -1.75 5.90 -11.08
CA SER A 21 -1.64 6.11 -12.53
C SER A 21 -0.42 5.35 -13.05
N ALA A 22 -0.50 4.71 -14.22
CA ALA A 22 0.51 3.79 -14.77
C ALA A 22 1.98 4.28 -14.76
N MET A 23 2.24 5.59 -14.62
CA MET A 23 3.59 6.16 -14.53
C MET A 23 4.37 5.78 -13.26
N THR A 24 3.71 5.40 -12.16
CA THR A 24 4.33 5.00 -10.88
C THR A 24 4.41 3.48 -10.68
N GLY A 25 4.14 2.70 -11.73
CA GLY A 25 4.04 1.23 -11.70
C GLY A 25 5.33 0.44 -11.40
N VAL A 26 6.49 1.10 -11.25
CA VAL A 26 7.74 0.41 -10.88
C VAL A 26 7.75 0.03 -9.40
N TYR A 27 7.25 0.91 -8.52
CA TYR A 27 7.28 0.73 -7.05
C TYR A 27 5.88 0.71 -6.40
N GLY A 28 4.81 0.80 -7.20
CA GLY A 28 3.45 0.98 -6.67
C GLY A 28 2.99 -0.06 -5.64
N LEU A 29 3.44 -1.32 -5.74
CA LEU A 29 3.12 -2.35 -4.74
C LEU A 29 3.99 -2.25 -3.47
N GLU A 30 5.24 -1.82 -3.60
CA GLU A 30 6.16 -1.66 -2.46
C GLU A 30 5.71 -0.50 -1.55
N GLN A 31 5.01 0.47 -2.11
CA GLN A 31 4.43 1.60 -1.37
C GLN A 31 3.24 1.23 -0.48
N ILE A 32 2.59 0.08 -0.72
CA ILE A 32 1.38 -0.32 0.00
C ILE A 32 1.76 -0.84 1.40
N PRO A 33 1.31 -0.17 2.48
CA PRO A 33 1.57 -0.59 3.85
C PRO A 33 1.06 -2.01 4.15
N THR A 34 1.95 -2.93 4.52
CA THR A 34 1.54 -4.31 4.85
C THR A 34 0.55 -4.38 6.01
N GLU A 35 0.54 -3.40 6.91
CA GLU A 35 -0.43 -3.35 8.01
C GLU A 35 -1.86 -3.07 7.56
N MET A 36 -2.06 -2.43 6.40
CA MET A 36 -3.41 -2.15 5.88
C MET A 36 -4.04 -3.34 5.17
N VAL A 37 -3.21 -4.29 4.72
CA VAL A 37 -3.62 -5.37 3.80
C VAL A 37 -4.25 -6.53 4.57
N ASP A 38 -5.41 -6.97 4.10
CA ASP A 38 -6.00 -8.25 4.48
C ASP A 38 -5.62 -9.34 3.49
N SER A 39 -5.91 -9.07 2.21
CA SER A 39 -5.69 -10.00 1.11
C SER A 39 -5.44 -9.25 -0.20
N ILE A 40 -4.90 -9.98 -1.17
CA ILE A 40 -4.61 -9.48 -2.50
C ILE A 40 -5.28 -10.38 -3.51
N GLU A 41 -6.11 -9.79 -4.36
CA GLU A 41 -6.77 -10.46 -5.47
C GLU A 41 -6.05 -10.13 -6.77
N ILE A 42 -5.84 -11.14 -7.61
CA ILE A 42 -5.16 -10.96 -8.90
C ILE A 42 -6.05 -11.49 -10.01
N VAL A 43 -6.49 -10.59 -10.87
CA VAL A 43 -7.21 -10.91 -12.10
C VAL A 43 -6.25 -10.82 -13.27
N LYS A 44 -6.08 -11.90 -14.02
CA LYS A 44 -5.19 -11.96 -15.19
C LYS A 44 -6.02 -11.75 -16.46
N GLY A 45 -5.54 -10.90 -17.38
CA GLY A 45 -6.23 -10.61 -18.64
C GLY A 45 -7.22 -9.44 -18.56
N GLY A 46 -7.86 -9.13 -19.70
CA GLY A 46 -8.53 -7.86 -20.04
C GLY A 46 -9.51 -7.29 -19.01
N GLY A 47 -8.97 -6.61 -18.01
CA GLY A 47 -9.72 -5.83 -17.02
C GLY A 47 -9.97 -4.38 -17.47
N SER A 48 -9.48 -3.97 -18.64
CA SER A 48 -9.46 -2.56 -19.06
C SER A 48 -10.83 -1.90 -19.18
N ALA A 49 -11.87 -2.68 -19.50
CA ALA A 49 -13.25 -2.19 -19.60
C ALA A 49 -13.87 -1.86 -18.23
N LEU A 50 -13.45 -2.56 -17.16
CA LEU A 50 -14.04 -2.42 -15.82
C LEU A 50 -13.15 -1.60 -14.87
N TYR A 51 -11.83 -1.69 -15.03
CA TYR A 51 -10.86 -1.16 -14.07
C TYR A 51 -9.91 -0.10 -14.67
N GLY A 52 -10.15 0.31 -15.92
CA GLY A 52 -9.44 1.40 -16.59
C GLY A 52 -8.35 0.95 -17.56
N GLY A 53 -7.94 1.87 -18.45
CA GLY A 53 -7.09 1.58 -19.62
C GLY A 53 -5.74 0.89 -19.32
N ASN A 54 -5.24 1.00 -18.09
CA ASN A 54 -3.96 0.40 -17.69
C ASN A 54 -4.07 -1.09 -17.33
N ALA A 55 -5.28 -1.66 -17.22
CA ALA A 55 -5.49 -3.07 -16.83
C ALA A 55 -5.35 -4.08 -18.00
N VAL A 56 -4.41 -3.84 -18.91
CA VAL A 56 -4.22 -4.64 -20.14
C VAL A 56 -3.71 -6.04 -19.80
N ALA A 57 -2.71 -6.13 -18.93
CA ALA A 57 -2.18 -7.40 -18.44
C ALA A 57 -3.09 -8.02 -17.38
N GLY A 58 -3.77 -7.18 -16.59
CA GLY A 58 -4.62 -7.60 -15.49
C GLY A 58 -4.76 -6.53 -14.41
N VAL A 59 -5.29 -6.95 -13.27
CA VAL A 59 -5.59 -6.12 -12.10
C VAL A 59 -5.07 -6.79 -10.85
N ILE A 60 -4.46 -6.01 -9.96
CA ILE A 60 -4.13 -6.39 -8.59
C ILE A 60 -4.99 -5.52 -7.68
N ASN A 61 -5.90 -6.15 -6.92
CA ASN A 61 -6.77 -5.47 -5.97
C ASN A 61 -6.33 -5.79 -4.55
N VAL A 62 -5.92 -4.76 -3.82
CA VAL A 62 -5.56 -4.87 -2.41
C VAL A 62 -6.80 -4.61 -1.57
N LEU A 63 -7.23 -5.64 -0.84
CA LEU A 63 -8.36 -5.54 0.08
C LEU A 63 -7.86 -5.08 1.44
N THR A 64 -8.45 -4.01 1.97
CA THR A 64 -8.05 -3.48 3.27
C THR A 64 -8.66 -4.27 4.42
N ARG A 65 -7.98 -4.29 5.57
CA ARG A 65 -8.38 -5.11 6.72
C ARG A 65 -9.76 -4.75 7.26
N GLU A 66 -10.60 -5.78 7.39
CA GLU A 66 -11.87 -5.77 8.11
C GLU A 66 -11.73 -6.68 9.34
N PRO A 67 -11.70 -6.12 10.56
CA PRO A 67 -11.37 -6.92 11.74
C PRO A 67 -12.53 -7.80 12.18
N GLN A 68 -12.20 -9.00 12.67
CA GLN A 68 -13.17 -9.96 13.21
C GLN A 68 -13.13 -10.05 14.75
N GLU A 69 -12.08 -9.51 15.37
CA GLU A 69 -11.87 -9.52 16.81
C GLU A 69 -11.17 -8.24 17.28
N ASN A 70 -11.27 -7.96 18.58
CA ASN A 70 -10.52 -6.88 19.21
C ASN A 70 -9.06 -7.27 19.34
N LYS A 71 -8.16 -6.49 18.75
CA LYS A 71 -6.73 -6.79 18.78
C LYS A 71 -5.91 -5.53 18.59
N THR A 72 -4.91 -5.35 19.43
CA THR A 72 -3.89 -4.31 19.27
C THR A 72 -2.54 -5.00 19.16
N ALA A 73 -1.73 -4.60 18.18
CA ALA A 73 -0.38 -5.12 18.02
C ALA A 73 0.60 -4.00 17.66
N LEU A 74 1.81 -4.17 18.16
CA LEU A 74 3.00 -3.44 17.75
C LEU A 74 3.96 -4.46 17.15
N LYS A 75 4.47 -4.20 15.95
CA LYS A 75 5.45 -5.03 15.26
C LYS A 75 6.70 -4.23 15.05
N LEU A 76 7.83 -4.79 15.46
CA LEU A 76 9.16 -4.28 15.12
C LEU A 76 9.84 -5.33 14.24
N ARG A 77 10.27 -4.92 13.05
CA ARG A 77 11.12 -5.72 12.18
C ARG A 77 12.42 -4.96 11.99
N GLN A 78 13.54 -5.65 12.22
CA GLN A 78 14.86 -5.11 11.93
C GLN A 78 15.64 -6.18 11.17
N GLU A 79 16.27 -5.77 10.09
CA GLU A 79 17.05 -6.64 9.22
C GLU A 79 18.34 -5.92 8.80
N SER A 80 19.36 -6.70 8.44
CA SER A 80 20.60 -6.20 7.86
C SER A 80 20.71 -6.75 6.46
N ILE A 81 20.77 -5.85 5.47
CA ILE A 81 20.91 -6.19 4.06
C ILE A 81 22.32 -5.78 3.66
N SER A 82 23.21 -6.76 3.53
CA SER A 82 24.62 -6.54 3.23
C SER A 82 25.31 -5.52 4.16
N GLY A 83 25.03 -5.65 5.46
CA GLY A 83 25.61 -4.78 6.48
C GLY A 83 24.88 -3.45 6.68
N LYS A 84 23.87 -3.13 5.86
CA LYS A 84 23.05 -1.91 5.99
C LYS A 84 21.75 -2.20 6.74
N PRO A 85 21.36 -1.35 7.71
CA PRO A 85 20.14 -1.55 8.48
C PRO A 85 18.89 -1.22 7.65
N SER A 86 17.87 -2.04 7.85
CA SER A 86 16.49 -1.82 7.41
C SER A 86 15.57 -2.10 8.61
N ALA A 87 14.62 -1.22 8.87
CA ALA A 87 13.75 -1.31 10.03
C ALA A 87 12.32 -0.87 9.70
N ASP A 88 11.35 -1.63 10.21
CA ASP A 88 9.93 -1.33 10.16
C ASP A 88 9.34 -1.33 11.58
N LEU A 89 8.54 -0.32 11.88
CA LEU A 89 7.71 -0.23 13.07
C LEU A 89 6.25 -0.14 12.63
N GLY A 90 5.51 -1.23 12.78
CA GLY A 90 4.10 -1.33 12.48
C GLY A 90 3.24 -1.29 13.74
N PHE A 91 2.13 -0.59 13.69
CA PHE A 91 1.08 -0.59 14.70
C PHE A 91 -0.24 -0.87 14.02
N HIS A 92 -1.07 -1.70 14.64
CA HIS A 92 -2.48 -1.78 14.27
C HIS A 92 -3.36 -2.01 15.48
N SER A 93 -4.59 -1.52 15.40
CA SER A 93 -5.61 -1.74 16.42
C SER A 93 -6.97 -1.98 15.76
N SER A 94 -7.68 -2.95 16.30
CA SER A 94 -8.97 -3.43 15.82
C SER A 94 -9.98 -3.35 16.95
N LEU A 95 -11.12 -2.73 16.67
CA LEU A 95 -12.28 -2.67 17.55
C LEU A 95 -13.48 -3.25 16.81
N VAL A 96 -14.20 -4.15 17.48
CA VAL A 96 -15.35 -4.88 16.97
C VAL A 96 -16.41 -4.89 18.08
N SER A 97 -17.63 -4.45 17.74
CA SER A 97 -18.76 -4.47 18.66
C SER A 97 -19.21 -5.90 18.96
N LYS A 98 -19.88 -6.11 20.10
CA LYS A 98 -20.33 -7.45 20.53
C LYS A 98 -21.29 -8.12 19.55
N ASP A 99 -22.08 -7.32 18.84
CA ASP A 99 -23.02 -7.75 17.81
C ASP A 99 -22.38 -7.86 16.42
N LEU A 100 -21.07 -7.63 16.31
CA LEU A 100 -20.25 -7.64 15.08
C LEU A 100 -20.67 -6.62 14.01
N ASN A 101 -21.63 -5.74 14.31
CA ASN A 101 -22.17 -4.78 13.36
C ASN A 101 -21.23 -3.59 13.14
N THR A 102 -20.49 -3.17 14.15
CA THR A 102 -19.58 -2.02 14.07
C THR A 102 -18.14 -2.48 14.20
N LYS A 103 -17.32 -2.12 13.22
CA LYS A 103 -15.90 -2.48 13.20
C LYS A 103 -15.08 -1.25 12.88
N ALA A 104 -13.96 -1.08 13.56
CA ALA A 104 -12.97 -0.05 13.28
C ALA A 104 -11.59 -0.66 13.27
N PHE A 105 -10.79 -0.30 12.28
CA PHE A 105 -9.41 -0.70 12.14
C PHE A 105 -8.57 0.54 11.98
N LEU A 106 -7.46 0.62 12.70
CA LEU A 106 -6.45 1.66 12.50
C LEU A 106 -5.09 1.02 12.31
N PHE A 107 -4.25 1.63 11.48
CA PHE A 107 -2.87 1.22 11.32
C PHE A 107 -1.95 2.43 11.18
N ALA A 108 -0.70 2.23 11.57
CA ALA A 108 0.41 3.11 11.26
C ALA A 108 1.64 2.26 11.00
N ILE A 109 2.49 2.66 10.06
CA ILE A 109 3.77 2.03 9.82
C ILE A 109 4.82 3.10 9.53
N TYR A 110 5.99 2.91 10.12
CA TYR A 110 7.20 3.64 9.79
C TYR A 110 8.22 2.63 9.25
N GLN A 111 8.80 2.92 8.10
CA GLN A 111 9.85 2.11 7.49
C GLN A 111 11.03 2.99 7.11
N LYS A 112 12.23 2.53 7.45
CA LYS A 112 13.48 3.16 7.05
C LYS A 112 14.49 2.11 6.58
N ARG A 113 15.07 2.34 5.42
CA ARG A 113 16.13 1.50 4.85
C ARG A 113 17.25 2.37 4.32
N GLU A 114 18.49 2.03 4.68
CA GLU A 114 19.68 2.65 4.09
C GLU A 114 19.94 2.11 2.67
N PRO A 115 20.58 2.91 1.80
CA PRO A 115 20.94 2.42 0.47
C PRO A 115 21.99 1.30 0.58
N VAL A 116 21.84 0.29 -0.28
CA VAL A 116 22.73 -0.87 -0.35
C VAL A 116 23.47 -0.83 -1.67
N ASP A 117 24.80 -0.85 -1.59
CA ASP A 117 25.75 -1.05 -2.69
C ASP A 117 26.47 -2.38 -2.41
N LEU A 118 26.26 -3.37 -3.28
CA LEU A 118 26.74 -4.74 -3.16
C LEU A 118 28.06 -4.98 -3.89
N ASN A 119 28.29 -4.25 -4.98
CA ASN A 119 29.44 -4.44 -5.87
C ASN A 119 30.55 -3.41 -5.64
N GLU A 120 30.30 -2.44 -4.75
CA GLU A 120 31.19 -1.35 -4.34
C GLU A 120 31.55 -0.40 -5.50
N ASP A 121 30.66 -0.24 -6.48
CA ASP A 121 30.83 0.68 -7.61
C ASP A 121 30.33 2.11 -7.34
N SER A 122 29.88 2.38 -6.11
CA SER A 122 29.27 3.62 -5.62
C SER A 122 27.82 3.87 -6.03
N PHE A 123 27.18 2.96 -6.76
CA PHE A 123 25.76 3.01 -7.09
C PHE A 123 24.98 2.01 -6.24
N SER A 124 23.78 2.39 -5.79
CA SER A 124 22.95 1.49 -5.01
C SER A 124 22.20 0.46 -5.87
N GLU A 125 22.29 -0.83 -5.55
CA GLU A 125 21.31 -1.83 -6.03
C GLU A 125 19.97 -1.71 -5.31
N LEU A 126 19.96 -1.28 -4.04
CA LEU A 126 18.73 -0.96 -3.32
C LEU A 126 18.78 0.48 -2.85
N GLY A 127 17.81 1.28 -3.29
CA GLY A 127 17.66 2.65 -2.84
C GLY A 127 17.29 2.74 -1.35
N ALA A 128 17.63 3.89 -0.77
CA ALA A 128 17.17 4.34 0.52
C ALA A 128 15.65 4.57 0.50
N ILE A 129 14.98 4.21 1.60
CA ILE A 129 13.54 4.43 1.80
C ILE A 129 13.33 5.14 3.14
N SER A 130 12.43 6.10 3.14
CA SER A 130 11.75 6.61 4.33
C SER A 130 10.26 6.67 4.05
N ASN A 131 9.50 5.74 4.62
CA ASN A 131 8.05 5.66 4.48
C ASN A 131 7.36 5.85 5.84
N THR A 132 6.38 6.75 5.89
CA THR A 132 5.41 6.85 6.99
C THR A 132 4.02 6.75 6.41
N SER A 133 3.28 5.74 6.84
CA SER A 133 1.91 5.54 6.38
C SER A 133 0.97 5.29 7.54
N PHE A 134 -0.26 5.77 7.42
CA PHE A 134 -1.30 5.50 8.41
C PHE A 134 -2.67 5.52 7.76
N GLY A 135 -3.64 4.92 8.43
CA GLY A 135 -5.00 4.92 7.94
C GLY A 135 -5.98 4.33 8.95
N PHE A 136 -7.25 4.44 8.59
CA PHE A 136 -8.34 3.83 9.30
C PHE A 136 -9.38 3.28 8.33
N ASN A 137 -10.04 2.21 8.74
CA ASN A 137 -11.26 1.72 8.13
C ASN A 137 -12.36 1.65 9.19
N PHE A 138 -13.56 2.02 8.79
CA PHE A 138 -14.75 1.91 9.61
C PHE A 138 -15.82 1.17 8.83
N TYR A 139 -16.46 0.21 9.48
CA TYR A 139 -17.52 -0.60 8.92
C TYR A 139 -18.73 -0.56 9.85
N ASN A 140 -19.92 -0.42 9.26
CA ASN A 140 -21.17 -0.52 10.00
C ASN A 140 -22.20 -1.32 9.20
N HIS A 141 -22.68 -2.41 9.77
CA HIS A 141 -23.89 -3.10 9.32
C HIS A 141 -25.10 -2.52 10.05
N PHE A 142 -26.15 -2.20 9.29
CA PHE A 142 -27.44 -1.70 9.78
C PHE A 142 -28.50 -2.79 9.57
N PRO A 143 -28.73 -3.69 10.56
CA PRO A 143 -29.61 -4.84 10.37
C PRO A 143 -31.04 -4.47 9.99
N GLY A 144 -31.58 -3.38 10.57
CA GLY A 144 -32.95 -2.93 10.34
C GLY A 144 -33.26 -2.56 8.89
N ILE A 145 -32.25 -2.15 8.11
CA ILE A 145 -32.38 -1.79 6.69
C ILE A 145 -31.52 -2.67 5.78
N LYS A 146 -30.90 -3.74 6.32
CA LYS A 146 -29.92 -4.58 5.61
C LYS A 146 -28.84 -3.76 4.88
N GLY A 147 -28.42 -2.66 5.51
CA GLY A 147 -27.44 -1.72 4.98
C GLY A 147 -26.02 -2.06 5.44
N HIS A 148 -25.03 -1.76 4.61
CA HIS A 148 -23.61 -1.88 4.94
C HIS A 148 -22.91 -0.59 4.51
N LEU A 149 -22.20 0.02 5.44
CA LEU A 149 -21.34 1.17 5.22
C LEU A 149 -19.88 0.75 5.43
N LYS A 150 -19.01 1.10 4.48
CA LYS A 150 -17.56 1.08 4.65
C LYS A 150 -17.02 2.48 4.38
N LEU A 151 -16.19 2.98 5.29
CA LEU A 151 -15.43 4.20 5.13
C LEU A 151 -13.95 3.85 5.26
N GLY A 152 -13.13 4.37 4.36
CA GLY A 152 -11.69 4.15 4.37
C GLY A 152 -10.94 5.46 4.23
N PHE A 153 -9.82 5.56 4.93
CA PHE A 153 -8.85 6.63 4.76
C PHE A 153 -7.45 6.08 4.94
N PHE A 154 -6.53 6.52 4.11
CA PHE A 154 -5.11 6.33 4.37
C PHE A 154 -4.31 7.51 3.83
N ARG A 155 -3.11 7.68 4.37
CA ARG A 155 -2.08 8.55 3.81
C ARG A 155 -0.75 7.82 3.80
N ILE A 156 -0.02 7.93 2.71
CA ILE A 156 1.31 7.34 2.50
C ILE A 156 2.25 8.48 2.15
N PHE A 157 3.27 8.67 2.99
CA PHE A 157 4.39 9.55 2.73
C PHE A 157 5.63 8.72 2.49
N GLU A 158 6.12 8.68 1.26
CA GLU A 158 7.34 7.96 0.92
C GLU A 158 8.33 8.90 0.26
N GLU A 159 9.57 8.87 0.75
CA GLU A 159 10.73 9.37 0.02
C GLU A 159 11.67 8.20 -0.28
N ARG A 160 12.05 8.09 -1.54
CA ARG A 160 12.92 7.03 -2.06
C ARG A 160 14.03 7.66 -2.86
N ARG A 161 15.27 7.21 -2.60
CA ARG A 161 16.45 7.66 -3.31
C ARG A 161 17.34 6.47 -3.67
N GLY A 162 17.69 6.32 -4.93
CA GLY A 162 18.71 5.40 -5.44
C GLY A 162 19.75 6.13 -6.28
N GLY A 163 20.76 5.40 -6.74
CA GLY A 163 21.88 5.94 -7.52
C GLY A 163 23.13 6.12 -6.68
N ASP A 164 23.84 7.24 -6.83
CA ASP A 164 25.10 7.52 -6.14
C ASP A 164 25.07 8.83 -5.31
N LEU A 165 26.19 9.11 -4.62
CA LEU A 165 26.43 10.36 -3.86
C LEU A 165 25.27 10.73 -2.91
N PHE A 166 24.85 9.78 -2.07
CA PHE A 166 23.71 9.91 -1.14
C PHE A 166 23.84 11.05 -0.11
N ASP A 167 25.04 11.55 0.12
CA ASP A 167 25.38 12.69 0.98
C ASP A 167 25.08 14.05 0.34
N LYS A 168 24.95 14.11 -1.00
CA LYS A 168 24.65 15.35 -1.74
C LYS A 168 23.17 15.45 -2.10
N PRO A 169 22.64 16.61 -2.51
CA PRO A 169 21.32 16.69 -3.12
C PRO A 169 21.21 15.84 -4.41
N PRO A 170 20.02 15.30 -4.78
CA PRO A 170 19.87 14.44 -5.97
C PRO A 170 20.34 15.06 -7.30
N HIS A 171 20.23 16.39 -7.45
CA HIS A 171 20.66 17.08 -8.67
C HIS A 171 22.18 17.30 -8.78
N GLU A 172 22.93 16.98 -7.72
CA GLU A 172 24.40 17.00 -7.69
C GLU A 172 25.02 15.59 -7.78
N ALA A 173 24.20 14.54 -7.81
CA ALA A 173 24.64 13.17 -8.01
C ALA A 173 24.97 12.91 -9.49
N ASN A 174 25.82 11.92 -9.79
CA ASN A 174 26.09 11.55 -11.18
C ASN A 174 24.87 10.82 -11.77
N THR A 175 24.18 10.02 -10.97
CA THR A 175 22.91 9.39 -11.30
C THR A 175 22.06 9.34 -10.04
N ALA A 176 20.86 9.91 -10.11
CA ALA A 176 19.90 9.82 -9.03
C ALA A 176 18.56 9.33 -9.55
N GLU A 177 18.06 8.25 -8.94
CA GLU A 177 16.65 7.96 -8.94
C GLU A 177 16.06 8.57 -7.69
N TRP A 178 15.12 9.51 -7.81
CA TRP A 178 14.50 10.15 -6.66
C TRP A 178 13.00 10.28 -6.86
N ILE A 179 12.25 9.74 -5.90
CA ILE A 179 10.80 9.74 -5.91
C ILE A 179 10.33 10.23 -4.54
N LYS A 180 9.47 11.24 -4.56
CA LYS A 180 8.75 11.70 -3.38
C LYS A 180 7.26 11.56 -3.64
N THR A 181 6.59 10.84 -2.76
CA THR A 181 5.18 10.47 -2.87
C THR A 181 4.43 10.92 -1.63
N ASP A 182 3.32 11.65 -1.84
CA ASP A 182 2.32 11.94 -0.82
C ASP A 182 0.96 11.51 -1.40
N GLN A 183 0.50 10.34 -1.00
CA GLN A 183 -0.77 9.77 -1.47
C GLN A 183 -1.78 9.85 -0.34
N ILE A 184 -2.98 10.33 -0.67
CA ILE A 184 -4.13 10.34 0.22
C ILE A 184 -5.24 9.56 -0.48
N GLY A 185 -5.80 8.58 0.20
CA GLY A 185 -7.00 7.88 -0.24
C GLY A 185 -8.13 8.11 0.73
N ILE A 186 -9.31 8.40 0.17
CA ILE A 186 -10.59 8.46 0.88
C ILE A 186 -11.55 7.61 0.09
N SER A 187 -12.24 6.68 0.75
CA SER A 187 -13.26 5.82 0.15
C SER A 187 -14.51 5.76 1.01
N SER A 188 -15.65 5.60 0.34
CA SER A 188 -16.95 5.38 0.96
C SER A 188 -17.74 4.42 0.09
N GLU A 189 -18.29 3.40 0.70
CA GLU A 189 -19.12 2.39 0.04
C GLU A 189 -20.39 2.17 0.86
N TRP A 190 -21.53 2.19 0.18
CA TRP A 190 -22.85 1.94 0.76
C TRP A 190 -23.57 0.88 -0.06
N ASN A 191 -23.94 -0.24 0.59
CA ASN A 191 -24.72 -1.30 -0.01
C ASN A 191 -26.00 -1.54 0.79
N GLN A 192 -27.15 -1.61 0.12
CA GLN A 192 -28.43 -1.91 0.77
C GLN A 192 -29.19 -2.98 -0.01
N PHE A 193 -29.59 -4.04 0.68
CA PHE A 193 -30.34 -5.14 0.07
C PHE A 193 -31.84 -4.95 0.27
N PHE A 194 -32.57 -4.83 -0.83
CA PHE A 194 -34.03 -4.84 -0.83
C PHE A 194 -34.51 -6.26 -1.13
N SER A 195 -35.34 -6.83 -0.25
CA SER A 195 -36.05 -8.07 -0.58
C SER A 195 -37.19 -7.73 -1.54
N VAL A 196 -37.11 -8.27 -2.76
CA VAL A 196 -38.21 -8.32 -3.73
C VAL A 196 -39.14 -9.46 -3.35
#